data_AF-A0A522QF28-F1
#
_entry.id   AF-A0A522QF28-F1
#
_cell.length_a   1.000
_cell.length_b   1.000
_cell.length_c   1.000
_cell.angle_alpha   90.00
_cell.angle_beta   90.00
_cell.angle_gamma   90.00
#
_symmetry.space_group_name_H-M   'P 1'
#
loop_
_entity.id
_entity.type
_entity.pdbx_description
1 polymer ?
#
loop_
_entity_poly.entity_id
_entity_poly.type
_entity_poly.pdbx_seq_one_letter_code
_entity_poly.pdbx_strand_id
1 'polypeptide(L)'
;RVAELERAAGGERRSARHERNLDDARLAVLVDTLTQAAAGVRAELALPATHLRPADAVAGGLTSAAPGAGRAIDDAIALEQVLRAPGTHLIVDGYNVSKSGYPDLDLAGQRRRLVAALAALAARTRAEVTVAFDGVVAAAPRGAGGRPPRGVRVRFSAGEPADDLIRRLFAAEPAGRVVVVVTSDAAIVSDVRAAGRVSAPAAILLAVLA
;
A
#
# COMPACT_ATOMS: atom_id res chain seq x y z
N ARG A 1 -46.02 33.78 -21.84
CA ARG A 1 -45.73 32.33 -21.97
C ARG A 1 -44.22 32.06 -21.92
N VAL A 2 -43.39 32.59 -22.84
CA VAL A 2 -41.92 32.39 -22.84
C VAL A 2 -41.25 32.87 -21.54
N ALA A 3 -41.49 34.11 -21.12
CA ALA A 3 -40.93 34.66 -19.87
C ALA A 3 -41.36 33.95 -18.57
N GLU A 4 -42.42 33.15 -18.63
CA GLU A 4 -42.93 32.36 -17.50
C GLU A 4 -42.22 31.00 -17.43
N LEU A 5 -41.99 30.38 -18.60
CA LEU A 5 -41.17 29.17 -18.74
C LEU A 5 -39.71 29.41 -18.37
N GLU A 6 -39.13 30.57 -18.71
CA GLU A 6 -37.76 30.95 -18.33
C GLU A 6 -37.62 31.14 -16.80
N ARG A 7 -38.64 31.73 -16.17
CA ARG A 7 -38.68 31.88 -14.70
C ARG A 7 -38.82 30.53 -14.00
N ALA A 8 -39.65 29.63 -14.53
CA ALA A 8 -39.80 28.27 -14.01
C ALA A 8 -38.49 27.46 -14.13
N ALA A 9 -37.86 27.45 -15.31
CA ALA A 9 -36.58 26.78 -15.55
C ALA A 9 -35.44 27.37 -14.69
N GLY A 10 -35.44 28.69 -14.47
CA GLY A 10 -34.51 29.34 -13.54
C GLY A 10 -34.74 28.92 -12.08
N GLY A 11 -36.00 28.71 -11.68
CA GLY A 11 -36.37 28.19 -10.36
C GLY A 11 -35.85 26.77 -10.14
N GLU A 12 -36.12 25.87 -11.07
CA GLU A 12 -35.67 24.47 -11.02
C GLU A 12 -34.14 24.36 -10.90
N ARG A 13 -33.39 25.15 -11.68
CA ARG A 13 -31.92 25.18 -11.61
C ARG A 13 -31.40 25.65 -10.27
N ARG A 14 -32.05 26.67 -9.67
CA ARG A 14 -31.69 27.18 -8.34
C ARG A 14 -31.98 26.16 -7.25
N SER A 15 -33.14 25.50 -7.30
CA SER A 15 -33.51 24.44 -6.36
C SER A 15 -32.53 23.26 -6.42
N ALA A 16 -32.21 22.77 -7.63
CA ALA A 16 -31.23 21.69 -7.79
C ALA A 16 -29.82 22.08 -7.33
N ARG A 17 -29.42 23.36 -7.45
CA ARG A 17 -28.15 23.85 -6.90
C ARG A 17 -28.20 23.94 -5.37
N HIS A 18 -29.33 24.35 -4.81
CA HIS A 18 -29.53 24.41 -3.37
C HIS A 18 -29.50 23.01 -2.73
N GLU A 19 -30.16 22.02 -3.35
CA GLU A 19 -30.11 20.62 -2.93
C GLU A 19 -28.69 20.06 -2.94
N ARG A 20 -27.94 20.27 -4.04
CA ARG A 20 -26.53 19.86 -4.10
C ARG A 20 -25.68 20.52 -3.03
N ASN A 21 -25.86 21.82 -2.79
CA ASN A 21 -25.14 22.53 -1.74
C ASN A 21 -25.48 21.97 -0.34
N LEU A 22 -26.73 21.55 -0.11
CA LEU A 22 -27.15 20.92 1.14
C LEU A 22 -26.52 19.53 1.31
N ASP A 23 -26.45 18.74 0.24
CA ASP A 23 -25.82 17.42 0.27
C ASP A 23 -24.30 17.51 0.48
N ASP A 24 -23.63 18.46 -0.18
CA ASP A 24 -22.21 18.76 0.04
C ASP A 24 -21.96 19.21 1.50
N ALA A 25 -22.84 20.05 2.05
CA ALA A 25 -22.74 20.48 3.46
C ALA A 25 -22.95 19.31 4.43
N ARG A 26 -23.92 18.42 4.17
CA ARG A 26 -24.13 17.20 4.97
C ARG A 26 -22.92 16.28 4.92
N LEU A 27 -22.35 16.08 3.73
CA LEU A 27 -21.14 15.28 3.56
C LEU A 27 -19.96 15.87 4.35
N ALA A 28 -19.76 17.20 4.28
CA ALA A 28 -18.72 17.88 5.04
C ALA A 28 -18.88 17.64 6.56
N VAL A 29 -20.09 17.80 7.10
CA VAL A 29 -20.38 17.53 8.52
C VAL A 29 -20.08 16.07 8.89
N LEU A 30 -20.43 15.10 8.04
CA LEU A 30 -20.13 13.68 8.29
C LEU A 30 -18.63 13.40 8.31
N VAL A 31 -17.87 13.96 7.37
CA VAL A 31 -16.41 13.81 7.30
C VAL A 31 -15.73 14.45 8.52
N ASP A 32 -16.18 15.65 8.92
CA ASP A 32 -15.67 16.32 10.13
C ASP A 32 -15.97 15.50 11.39
N THR A 33 -17.18 14.94 11.49
CA THR A 33 -17.58 14.07 12.61
C THR A 33 -16.70 12.83 12.68
N LEU A 34 -16.43 12.17 11.56
CA LEU A 34 -15.52 11.01 11.51
C LEU A 34 -14.09 11.38 11.92
N THR A 35 -13.61 12.54 11.48
CA THR A 35 -12.27 13.04 11.82
C THR A 35 -12.14 13.32 13.32
N GLN A 36 -13.14 13.96 13.91
CA GLN A 36 -13.21 14.23 15.35
C GLN A 36 -13.34 12.94 16.17
N ALA A 37 -14.18 11.99 15.72
CA ALA A 37 -14.31 10.69 16.37
C ALA A 37 -12.98 9.92 16.37
N ALA A 38 -12.26 9.89 15.25
CA ALA A 38 -10.94 9.27 15.16
C ALA A 38 -9.92 9.95 16.10
N ALA A 39 -9.95 11.28 16.20
CA ALA A 39 -9.10 12.03 17.14
C ALA A 39 -9.43 11.70 18.61
N GLY A 40 -10.72 11.65 18.96
CA GLY A 40 -11.19 11.27 20.29
C GLY A 40 -10.76 9.85 20.69
N VAL A 41 -10.95 8.86 19.80
CA VAL A 41 -10.51 7.47 20.04
C VAL A 41 -9.00 7.39 20.27
N ARG A 42 -8.18 8.13 19.50
CA ARG A 42 -6.72 8.15 19.69
C ARG A 42 -6.32 8.75 21.04
N ALA A 43 -6.99 9.82 21.45
CA ALA A 43 -6.74 10.46 22.73
C ALA A 43 -7.12 9.54 23.91
N GLU A 44 -8.30 8.92 23.83
CA GLU A 44 -8.80 8.00 24.87
C GLU A 44 -7.92 6.76 25.03
N LEU A 45 -7.47 6.17 23.91
CA LEU A 45 -6.58 5.02 23.93
C LEU A 45 -5.11 5.39 24.19
N ALA A 46 -4.80 6.67 24.40
CA ALA A 46 -3.45 7.20 24.56
C ALA A 46 -2.47 6.74 23.46
N LEU A 47 -2.95 6.57 22.22
CA LEU A 47 -2.15 6.04 21.12
C LEU A 47 -1.08 7.07 20.70
N PRO A 48 0.22 6.81 20.93
CA PRO A 48 1.26 7.74 20.53
C PRO A 48 1.30 7.86 19.00
N ALA A 49 1.84 8.96 18.49
CA ALA A 49 2.31 9.00 17.11
C ALA A 49 3.52 8.07 16.98
N THR A 50 3.29 6.77 16.86
CA THR A 50 4.37 5.78 16.78
C THR A 50 5.07 5.90 15.43
N HIS A 51 6.40 6.01 15.48
CA HIS A 51 7.24 5.89 14.28
C HIS A 51 7.54 4.42 13.94
N LEU A 52 7.30 3.51 14.89
CA LEU A 52 7.47 2.08 14.72
C LEU A 52 6.27 1.53 13.94
N ARG A 53 6.54 0.91 12.80
CA ARG A 53 5.51 0.26 11.98
C ARG A 53 5.52 -1.24 12.27
N PRO A 54 4.39 -1.95 12.22
CA PRO A 54 4.32 -3.38 12.53
C PRO A 54 5.34 -4.23 11.73
N ALA A 55 5.50 -3.96 10.43
CA ALA A 55 6.55 -4.55 9.60
C ALA A 55 8.00 -4.41 10.13
N ASP A 56 8.28 -3.38 10.94
CA ASP A 56 9.60 -3.16 11.54
C ASP A 56 9.84 -4.06 12.77
N ALA A 57 8.78 -4.53 13.43
CA ALA A 57 8.86 -5.46 14.56
C ALA A 57 9.09 -6.93 14.14
N VAL A 58 8.83 -7.27 12.88
CA VAL A 58 8.96 -8.64 12.33
C VAL A 58 10.40 -9.14 12.32
N ALA A 59 11.39 -8.24 12.35
CA ALA A 59 12.79 -8.61 12.53
C ALA A 59 13.08 -9.24 13.92
N GLY A 60 12.15 -9.15 14.88
CA GLY A 60 12.26 -9.67 16.25
C GLY A 60 11.36 -10.86 16.59
N GLY A 61 10.55 -11.36 15.65
CA GLY A 61 9.68 -12.52 15.83
C GLY A 61 8.49 -12.27 16.75
N LEU A 62 7.27 -12.17 16.19
CA LEU A 62 5.95 -12.43 16.77
C LEU A 62 4.88 -12.14 15.68
N THR A 63 3.81 -12.93 15.61
CA THR A 63 2.77 -12.90 14.54
C THR A 63 1.36 -12.76 15.11
N SER A 64 0.45 -12.04 14.45
CA SER A 64 -0.98 -11.95 14.84
C SER A 64 -1.88 -11.74 13.63
N ALA A 65 -2.84 -12.64 13.40
CA ALA A 65 -3.71 -12.68 12.21
C ALA A 65 -5.19 -12.38 12.51
N ALA A 66 -5.91 -11.73 11.56
CA ALA A 66 -7.38 -11.77 11.38
C ALA A 66 -7.83 -11.08 10.05
N PRO A 67 -9.03 -11.40 9.50
CA PRO A 67 -9.24 -11.57 8.05
C PRO A 67 -10.08 -10.47 7.34
N GLY A 68 -9.89 -10.34 6.02
CA GLY A 68 -10.80 -9.67 5.08
C GLY A 68 -10.69 -10.31 3.68
N ALA A 69 -11.78 -10.53 2.95
CA ALA A 69 -11.77 -11.38 1.74
C ALA A 69 -10.62 -11.08 0.75
N GLY A 70 -9.66 -12.00 0.65
CA GLY A 70 -8.48 -11.85 -0.19
C GLY A 70 -8.83 -11.82 -1.67
N ARG A 71 -8.64 -10.66 -2.29
CA ARG A 71 -8.84 -10.43 -3.72
C ARG A 71 -7.48 -10.20 -4.40
N ALA A 72 -7.29 -10.79 -5.57
CA ALA A 72 -6.15 -10.47 -6.42
C ALA A 72 -6.45 -9.20 -7.24
N ILE A 73 -5.46 -8.32 -7.37
CA ILE A 73 -5.48 -7.17 -8.27
C ILE A 73 -4.73 -7.56 -9.54
N ASP A 74 -5.44 -7.53 -10.66
CA ASP A 74 -4.98 -7.91 -12.00
C ASP A 74 -4.86 -6.71 -12.95
N ASP A 75 -5.09 -5.49 -12.46
CA ASP A 75 -5.03 -4.26 -13.24
C ASP A 75 -4.12 -3.20 -12.59
N ALA A 76 -3.35 -2.50 -13.43
CA ALA A 76 -2.37 -1.51 -12.98
C ALA A 76 -3.03 -0.25 -12.39
N ILE A 77 -4.16 0.19 -12.95
CA ILE A 77 -4.89 1.36 -12.45
C ILE A 77 -5.48 1.03 -11.08
N ALA A 78 -6.10 -0.14 -10.93
CA ALA A 78 -6.61 -0.63 -9.66
C ALA A 78 -5.51 -0.74 -8.59
N LEU A 79 -4.33 -1.28 -8.95
CA LEU A 79 -3.19 -1.33 -8.04
C LEU A 79 -2.78 0.08 -7.59
N GLU A 80 -2.63 1.02 -8.52
CA GLU A 80 -2.22 2.38 -8.18
C GLU A 80 -3.26 3.12 -7.33
N GLN A 81 -4.57 2.88 -7.56
CA GLN A 81 -5.65 3.42 -6.73
C GLN A 81 -5.57 2.90 -5.29
N VAL A 82 -5.37 1.59 -5.10
CA VAL A 82 -5.23 0.99 -3.76
C VAL A 82 -3.98 1.51 -3.05
N LEU A 83 -2.87 1.69 -3.78
CA LEU A 83 -1.63 2.23 -3.21
C LEU A 83 -1.75 3.69 -2.77
N ARG A 84 -2.65 4.48 -3.36
CA ARG A 84 -2.92 5.87 -2.93
C ARG A 84 -3.79 5.95 -1.68
N ALA A 85 -4.42 4.85 -1.26
CA ALA A 85 -5.21 4.84 -0.04
C ALA A 85 -4.32 5.08 1.20
N PRO A 86 -4.76 5.89 2.18
CA PRO A 86 -3.97 6.16 3.38
C PRO A 86 -3.59 4.89 4.13
N GLY A 87 -2.32 4.77 4.52
CA GLY A 87 -1.85 3.67 5.37
C GLY A 87 -1.62 2.34 4.65
N THR A 88 -1.82 2.26 3.33
CA THR A 88 -1.52 1.06 2.54
C THR A 88 -0.06 0.65 2.68
N HIS A 89 0.16 -0.65 2.89
CA HIS A 89 1.47 -1.26 2.91
C HIS A 89 1.64 -2.21 1.72
N LEU A 90 2.60 -1.89 0.87
CA LEU A 90 3.06 -2.69 -0.25
C LEU A 90 4.24 -3.57 0.18
N ILE A 91 4.09 -4.87 0.11
CA ILE A 91 5.14 -5.87 0.29
C ILE A 91 5.50 -6.44 -1.08
N VAL A 92 6.78 -6.46 -1.43
CA VAL A 92 7.26 -6.87 -2.76
C VAL A 92 8.23 -8.03 -2.63
N ASP A 93 7.96 -9.11 -3.36
CA ASP A 93 8.94 -10.15 -3.64
C ASP A 93 9.97 -9.62 -4.67
N GLY A 94 11.15 -9.27 -4.17
CA GLY A 94 12.16 -8.53 -4.90
C GLY A 94 12.69 -9.27 -6.12
N TYR A 95 13.02 -10.55 -5.99
CA TYR A 95 13.58 -11.31 -7.12
C TYR A 95 12.51 -11.83 -8.07
N ASN A 96 11.29 -12.11 -7.60
CA ASN A 96 10.18 -12.41 -8.50
C ASN A 96 9.94 -11.23 -9.46
N VAL A 97 9.88 -10.01 -8.93
CA VAL A 97 9.67 -8.81 -9.74
C VAL A 97 10.90 -8.45 -10.57
N SER A 98 12.10 -8.46 -9.99
CA SER A 98 13.30 -7.98 -10.68
C SER A 98 13.76 -8.90 -11.80
N LYS A 99 13.61 -10.24 -11.66
CA LYS A 99 13.96 -11.19 -12.72
C LYS A 99 13.01 -11.08 -13.91
N SER A 100 11.73 -10.78 -13.68
CA SER A 100 10.78 -10.54 -14.77
C SER A 100 10.96 -9.20 -15.46
N GLY A 101 11.30 -8.14 -14.70
CA GLY A 101 11.38 -6.78 -15.25
C GLY A 101 12.73 -6.39 -15.84
N TYR A 102 13.83 -6.92 -15.30
CA TYR A 102 15.19 -6.51 -15.64
C TYR A 102 16.13 -7.72 -15.85
N PRO A 103 15.77 -8.71 -16.69
CA PRO A 103 16.52 -9.96 -16.82
C PRO A 103 17.97 -9.75 -17.29
N ASP A 104 18.23 -8.69 -18.05
CA ASP A 104 19.55 -8.39 -18.63
C ASP A 104 20.54 -7.78 -17.63
N LEU A 105 20.09 -7.39 -16.44
CA LEU A 105 20.94 -6.84 -15.39
C LEU A 105 21.47 -7.95 -14.47
N ASP A 106 22.66 -7.73 -13.92
CA ASP A 106 23.18 -8.54 -12.81
C ASP A 106 22.30 -8.40 -11.55
N LEU A 107 22.40 -9.32 -10.59
CA LEU A 107 21.55 -9.28 -9.38
C LEU A 107 21.66 -7.96 -8.61
N ALA A 108 22.86 -7.36 -8.59
CA ALA A 108 23.06 -6.06 -7.94
C ALA A 108 22.38 -4.92 -8.71
N GLY A 109 22.44 -4.92 -10.05
CA GLY A 109 21.77 -3.98 -10.93
C GLY A 109 20.25 -4.11 -10.87
N GLN A 110 19.73 -5.34 -10.92
CA GLN A 110 18.32 -5.65 -10.73
C GLN A 110 17.79 -5.05 -9.42
N ARG A 111 18.49 -5.29 -8.31
CA ARG A 111 18.12 -4.74 -6.99
C ARG A 111 18.13 -3.22 -6.98
N ARG A 112 19.20 -2.59 -7.48
CA ARG A 112 19.31 -1.11 -7.52
C ARG A 112 18.17 -0.49 -8.34
N ARG A 113 17.90 -1.05 -9.53
CA ARG A 113 16.85 -0.57 -10.43
C ARG A 113 15.46 -0.68 -9.81
N LEU A 114 15.13 -1.84 -9.23
CA LEU A 114 13.84 -2.07 -8.57
C LEU A 114 13.65 -1.16 -7.37
N VAL A 115 14.64 -1.05 -6.47
CA VAL A 115 14.54 -0.18 -5.29
C VAL A 115 14.37 1.29 -5.67
N ALA A 116 15.04 1.76 -6.73
CA ALA A 116 14.87 3.12 -7.23
C ALA A 116 13.45 3.35 -7.79
N ALA A 117 12.90 2.40 -8.56
CA ALA A 117 11.54 2.49 -9.10
C ALA A 117 10.49 2.48 -7.98
N LEU A 118 10.66 1.62 -6.97
CA LEU A 118 9.80 1.56 -5.80
C LEU A 118 9.86 2.85 -4.96
N ALA A 119 11.02 3.52 -4.92
CA ALA A 119 11.14 4.80 -4.22
C ALA A 119 10.34 5.91 -4.91
N ALA A 120 10.35 5.95 -6.24
CA ALA A 120 9.51 6.87 -7.00
C ALA A 120 8.01 6.57 -6.81
N LEU A 121 7.65 5.28 -6.74
CA LEU A 121 6.28 4.85 -6.41
C LEU A 121 5.88 5.30 -5.00
N ALA A 122 6.69 5.03 -3.99
CA ALA A 122 6.42 5.44 -2.60
C ALA A 122 6.28 6.96 -2.46
N ALA A 123 7.09 7.74 -3.19
CA ALA A 123 7.02 9.19 -3.16
C ALA A 123 5.69 9.74 -3.70
N ARG A 124 5.13 9.13 -4.76
CA ARG A 124 3.89 9.60 -5.39
C ARG A 124 2.62 9.05 -4.74
N THR A 125 2.65 7.84 -4.19
CA THR A 125 1.47 7.21 -3.55
C THR A 125 1.44 7.40 -2.03
N ARG A 126 2.59 7.71 -1.42
CA ARG A 126 2.80 7.67 0.05
C ARG A 126 2.56 6.30 0.67
N ALA A 127 2.46 5.25 -0.14
CA ALA A 127 2.39 3.88 0.34
C ALA A 127 3.66 3.55 1.13
N GLU A 128 3.48 2.78 2.19
CA GLU A 128 4.59 2.15 2.87
C GLU A 128 5.10 1.00 2.00
N VAL A 129 6.37 0.99 1.61
CA VAL A 129 6.92 -0.05 0.72
C VAL A 129 7.97 -0.88 1.45
N THR A 130 7.84 -2.20 1.40
CA THR A 130 8.86 -3.16 1.87
C THR A 130 9.16 -4.14 0.75
N VAL A 131 10.43 -4.25 0.38
CA VAL A 131 10.88 -5.25 -0.59
C VAL A 131 11.74 -6.30 0.13
N ALA A 132 11.40 -7.57 -0.07
CA ALA A 132 12.12 -8.72 0.45
C ALA A 132 12.98 -9.32 -0.67
N PHE A 133 14.27 -9.48 -0.44
CA PHE A 133 15.18 -10.21 -1.35
C PHE A 133 15.65 -11.50 -0.68
N ASP A 134 15.71 -12.57 -1.46
CA ASP A 134 16.29 -13.84 -1.02
C ASP A 134 17.83 -13.74 -0.90
N GLY A 135 18.40 -14.47 0.05
CA GLY A 135 19.84 -14.65 0.20
C GLY A 135 20.53 -13.73 1.23
N VAL A 136 21.65 -14.25 1.72
CA VAL A 136 22.56 -13.54 2.63
C VAL A 136 23.32 -12.48 1.85
N VAL A 137 23.34 -11.26 2.37
CA VAL A 137 24.13 -10.20 1.73
C VAL A 137 25.61 -10.55 1.83
N ALA A 138 26.24 -10.87 0.71
CA ALA A 138 27.68 -10.64 0.55
C ALA A 138 27.87 -9.11 0.59
N ALA A 139 28.00 -8.58 1.81
CA ALA A 139 28.11 -7.16 2.13
C ALA A 139 26.97 -6.28 1.55
N ALA A 140 25.93 -6.05 2.35
CA ALA A 140 25.42 -4.69 2.37
C ALA A 140 26.61 -3.87 2.87
N PRO A 141 27.05 -2.81 2.19
CA PRO A 141 28.13 -2.00 2.74
C PRO A 141 27.69 -1.57 4.13
N ARG A 142 28.28 -2.15 5.17
CA ARG A 142 28.19 -1.68 6.56
C ARG A 142 28.96 -0.35 6.71
N GLY A 143 29.03 0.44 5.64
CA GLY A 143 29.88 1.61 5.46
C GLY A 143 29.41 2.59 4.39
N ALA A 144 28.22 2.43 3.78
CA ALA A 144 27.61 3.51 3.01
C ALA A 144 26.48 4.12 3.86
N GLY A 145 26.74 5.26 4.50
CA GLY A 145 25.77 6.08 5.24
C GLY A 145 24.63 6.66 4.37
N GLY A 146 24.24 5.97 3.31
CA GLY A 146 23.06 6.28 2.51
C GLY A 146 21.82 5.75 3.24
N ARG A 147 21.08 6.65 3.88
CA ARG A 147 19.71 6.38 4.32
C ARG A 147 18.96 5.71 3.16
N PRO A 148 18.27 4.56 3.36
CA PRO A 148 17.48 3.96 2.30
C PRO A 148 16.57 5.02 1.68
N PRO A 149 16.36 4.99 0.34
CA PRO A 149 15.57 6.01 -0.33
C PRO A 149 14.24 6.17 0.39
N ARG A 150 13.88 7.43 0.68
CA ARG A 150 12.76 7.75 1.57
C ARG A 150 11.50 7.02 1.09
N GLY A 151 10.93 6.19 1.95
CA GLY A 151 9.67 5.48 1.69
C GLY A 151 9.79 3.99 1.33
N VAL A 152 11.00 3.46 1.07
CA VAL A 152 11.22 2.03 0.78
C VAL A 152 12.10 1.38 1.83
N ARG A 153 11.64 0.28 2.41
CA ARG A 153 12.44 -0.60 3.27
C ARG A 153 12.90 -1.81 2.49
N VAL A 154 14.19 -2.12 2.59
CA VAL A 154 14.79 -3.31 1.98
C VAL A 154 15.07 -4.31 3.09
N ARG A 155 14.53 -5.52 2.97
CA ARG A 155 14.78 -6.64 3.89
C ARG A 155 15.43 -7.78 3.12
N PHE A 156 16.40 -8.43 3.73
CA PHE A 156 17.05 -9.63 3.20
C PHE A 156 16.68 -10.80 4.11
N SER A 157 16.35 -11.94 3.51
CA SER A 157 16.17 -13.15 4.30
C SER A 157 17.54 -13.64 4.78
N ALA A 158 17.69 -13.87 6.08
CA ALA A 158 18.97 -14.21 6.70
C ALA A 158 19.34 -15.70 6.51
N GLY A 159 19.28 -16.19 5.27
CA GLY A 159 19.49 -17.61 4.94
C GLY A 159 18.22 -18.47 4.96
N GLU A 160 17.06 -17.87 5.24
CA GLU A 160 15.74 -18.48 5.04
C GLU A 160 15.20 -18.13 3.64
N PRO A 161 14.26 -18.91 3.08
CA PRO A 161 13.54 -18.50 1.87
C PRO A 161 12.86 -17.13 2.06
N ALA A 162 12.90 -16.28 1.03
CA ALA A 162 12.22 -14.97 1.07
C ALA A 162 10.70 -15.11 1.31
N ASP A 163 10.11 -16.23 0.90
CA ASP A 163 8.70 -16.57 1.10
C ASP A 163 8.30 -16.53 2.57
N ASP A 164 9.13 -17.08 3.46
CA ASP A 164 8.87 -17.11 4.91
C ASP A 164 8.93 -15.70 5.50
N LEU A 165 9.87 -14.88 5.03
CA LEU A 165 9.93 -13.47 5.40
C LEU A 165 8.66 -12.72 4.95
N ILE A 166 8.20 -12.92 3.72
CA ILE A 166 6.98 -12.30 3.19
C ILE A 166 5.76 -12.72 4.03
N ARG A 167 5.64 -14.02 4.35
CA ARG A 167 4.59 -14.55 5.23
C ARG A 167 4.55 -13.86 6.57
N ARG A 168 5.72 -13.75 7.23
CA ARG A 168 5.82 -13.04 8.50
C ARG A 168 5.47 -11.56 8.39
N LEU A 169 5.87 -10.90 7.29
CA LEU A 169 5.60 -9.47 7.08
C LEU A 169 4.09 -9.20 6.99
N PHE A 170 3.33 -9.88 6.12
CA PHE A 170 1.89 -9.61 6.02
C PHE A 170 1.09 -10.13 7.23
N ALA A 171 1.60 -11.16 7.91
CA ALA A 171 0.96 -11.72 9.10
C ALA A 171 1.19 -10.90 10.38
N ALA A 172 2.13 -9.96 10.38
CA ALA A 172 2.36 -9.06 11.52
C ALA A 172 1.57 -7.75 11.41
N GLU A 173 1.02 -7.45 10.24
CA GLU A 173 0.23 -6.23 10.04
C GLU A 173 -1.14 -6.34 10.75
N PRO A 174 -1.65 -5.27 11.38
CA PRO A 174 -2.94 -5.27 12.03
C PRO A 174 -4.07 -5.72 11.11
N ALA A 175 -5.04 -6.44 11.68
CA ALA A 175 -6.31 -6.69 11.01
C ALA A 175 -6.98 -5.34 10.67
N GLY A 176 -7.42 -5.17 9.42
CA GLY A 176 -7.98 -3.91 8.92
C GLY A 176 -6.98 -2.98 8.20
N ARG A 177 -5.67 -3.20 8.32
CA ARG A 177 -4.70 -2.49 7.47
C ARG A 177 -4.72 -3.06 6.06
N VAL A 178 -4.78 -2.19 5.05
CA VAL A 178 -4.63 -2.58 3.64
C VAL A 178 -3.18 -3.02 3.40
N VAL A 179 -3.01 -4.31 3.11
CA VAL A 179 -1.73 -4.91 2.75
C VAL A 179 -1.85 -5.49 1.36
N VAL A 180 -0.96 -5.07 0.46
CA VAL A 180 -0.84 -5.59 -0.90
C VAL A 180 0.49 -6.32 -1.01
N VAL A 181 0.45 -7.59 -1.38
CA VAL A 181 1.64 -8.42 -1.59
C VAL A 181 1.83 -8.63 -3.09
N VAL A 182 2.97 -8.19 -3.62
CA VAL A 182 3.33 -8.40 -5.02
C VAL A 182 4.22 -9.63 -5.13
N THR A 183 3.68 -10.65 -5.79
CA THR A 183 4.37 -11.90 -6.12
C THR A 183 3.60 -12.62 -7.22
N SER A 184 4.32 -13.41 -8.01
CA SER A 184 3.73 -14.33 -8.99
C SER A 184 3.79 -15.79 -8.52
N ASP A 185 4.22 -16.04 -7.27
CA ASP A 185 4.23 -17.38 -6.68
C ASP A 185 2.82 -17.78 -6.21
N ALA A 186 2.31 -18.90 -6.72
CA ALA A 186 0.95 -19.37 -6.44
C ALA A 186 0.75 -19.78 -4.97
N ALA A 187 1.78 -20.31 -4.30
CA ALA A 187 1.70 -20.66 -2.90
C ALA A 187 1.54 -19.39 -2.06
N ILE A 188 2.44 -18.40 -2.25
CA ILE A 188 2.33 -17.13 -1.51
C ILE A 188 0.98 -16.44 -1.78
N VAL A 189 0.51 -16.41 -3.03
CA VAL A 189 -0.82 -15.86 -3.36
C VAL A 189 -1.93 -16.55 -2.58
N SER A 190 -1.89 -17.87 -2.45
CA SER A 190 -2.86 -18.64 -1.67
C SER A 190 -2.83 -18.22 -0.20
N ASP A 191 -1.65 -18.06 0.38
CA ASP A 191 -1.48 -17.69 1.79
C ASP A 191 -1.88 -16.26 2.10
N VAL A 192 -1.55 -15.33 1.19
CA VAL A 192 -2.01 -13.94 1.24
C VAL A 192 -3.53 -13.90 1.24
N ARG A 193 -4.16 -14.71 0.38
CA ARG A 193 -5.62 -14.83 0.32
C ARG A 193 -6.20 -15.42 1.60
N ALA A 194 -5.59 -16.47 2.15
CA ALA A 194 -6.00 -17.11 3.40
C ALA A 194 -5.88 -16.15 4.60
N ALA A 195 -4.86 -15.30 4.61
CA ALA A 195 -4.68 -14.24 5.61
C ALA A 195 -5.59 -13.01 5.38
N GLY A 196 -6.42 -13.05 4.36
CA GLY A 196 -7.35 -11.99 4.03
C GLY A 196 -6.68 -10.68 3.58
N ARG A 197 -5.58 -10.83 2.84
CA ARG A 197 -4.82 -9.72 2.25
C ARG A 197 -4.97 -9.73 0.74
N VAL A 198 -4.50 -8.66 0.10
CA VAL A 198 -4.59 -8.48 -1.34
C VAL A 198 -3.28 -8.91 -1.98
N SER A 199 -3.35 -9.64 -3.09
CA SER A 199 -2.18 -9.98 -3.91
C SER A 199 -2.20 -9.25 -5.24
N ALA A 200 -1.04 -9.02 -5.85
CA ALA A 200 -0.93 -8.55 -7.23
C ALA A 200 0.24 -9.25 -7.94
N PRO A 201 0.10 -9.63 -9.23
CA PRO A 201 1.21 -10.21 -9.99
C PRO A 201 2.37 -9.22 -10.20
N ALA A 202 3.59 -9.75 -10.37
CA ALA A 202 4.77 -8.93 -10.66
C ALA A 202 4.61 -8.08 -11.93
N ALA A 203 3.96 -8.63 -12.97
CA ALA A 203 3.69 -7.92 -14.21
C ALA A 203 2.85 -6.64 -14.00
N ILE A 204 1.87 -6.68 -13.08
CA ILE A 204 1.03 -5.53 -12.76
C ILE A 204 1.82 -4.45 -12.04
N LEU A 205 2.69 -4.83 -11.09
CA LEU A 205 3.59 -3.86 -10.47
C LEU A 205 4.55 -3.26 -11.50
N LEU A 206 5.13 -4.06 -12.40
CA LEU A 206 6.04 -3.58 -13.44
C LEU A 206 5.35 -2.56 -14.38
N ALA A 207 4.08 -2.79 -14.73
CA ALA A 207 3.29 -1.82 -15.49
C ALA A 207 3.09 -0.49 -14.74
N VAL A 208 2.97 -0.53 -13.41
CA VAL A 208 2.88 0.67 -12.56
C VAL A 208 4.25 1.36 -12.38
N LEU A 209 5.36 0.65 -12.59
CA LEU A 209 6.74 1.17 -12.44
C LEU A 209 7.35 1.70 -13.74
N ALA A 210 6.73 1.41 -14.89
CA ALA A 210 7.09 1.92 -16.21
C ALA A 210 6.79 3.42 -16.33
#